data_AF-A0A439KLT6-F1
#
_entry.id   AF-A0A439KLT6-F1
#
_cell.length_a   1.000
_cell.length_b   1.000
_cell.length_c   1.000
_cell.angle_alpha   90.00
_cell.angle_beta   90.00
_cell.angle_gamma   90.00
#
_symmetry.space_group_name_H-M   'P 1'
#
loop_
_entity.id
_entity.type
_entity.pdbx_description
1 polymer ?
#
loop_
_entity_poly.entity_id
_entity_poly.type
_entity_poly.pdbx_seq_one_letter_code
_entity_poly.pdbx_strand_id
1 'polypeptide(L)'
;EAATAVSLCSFPKAAIERLMKESPELEHRLLKQTLNELDEARDWMLTLGRKTAAEKVASFLLMIARNIDPTVDPTAKSATFDLPLTRADIADFLGLTIETVSRQLTRLRMDGVIRIENNRHLTIDSLSRLERRSGA
;
A
#
# COMPACT_ATOMS: atom_id res chain seq x y z
N GLU A 1 -1.26 15.19 -3.78
CA GLU A 1 -2.38 15.46 -2.87
C GLU A 1 -2.21 14.61 -1.62
N ALA A 2 -2.58 15.08 -0.44
CA ALA A 2 -2.48 14.31 0.80
C ALA A 2 -3.83 13.65 1.10
N ALA A 3 -3.84 12.32 1.26
CA ALA A 3 -5.07 11.58 1.58
C ALA A 3 -5.52 11.76 3.04
N THR A 4 -4.63 12.19 3.92
CA THR A 4 -4.86 12.46 5.35
C THR A 4 -4.09 13.71 5.79
N ALA A 5 -4.30 14.13 7.04
CA ALA A 5 -3.47 15.17 7.66
C ALA A 5 -2.01 14.69 7.77
N VAL A 6 -1.07 15.49 7.27
CA VAL A 6 0.37 15.18 7.27
C VAL A 6 1.18 16.35 7.81
N SER A 7 2.30 16.04 8.45
CA SER A 7 3.35 17.00 8.78
C SER A 7 4.51 16.78 7.82
N LEU A 8 4.91 17.81 7.08
CA LEU A 8 5.98 17.72 6.09
C LEU A 8 7.25 18.39 6.63
N CYS A 9 8.38 17.67 6.57
CA CYS A 9 9.70 18.25 6.79
C CYS A 9 10.43 18.29 5.44
N SER A 10 10.80 19.49 4.98
CA SER A 10 11.50 19.69 3.72
C SER A 10 12.94 20.14 3.97
N PHE A 11 13.85 19.58 3.17
CA PHE A 11 15.27 19.90 3.24
C PHE A 11 15.72 20.47 1.89
N PRO A 12 16.47 21.59 1.87
CA PRO A 12 17.09 22.06 0.63
C PRO A 12 18.03 21.01 0.06
N LYS A 13 18.00 20.79 -1.26
CA LYS A 13 18.88 19.82 -1.94
C LYS A 13 20.35 19.99 -1.56
N ALA A 14 20.84 21.23 -1.55
CA ALA A 14 22.22 21.55 -1.18
C ALA A 14 22.58 21.19 0.28
N ALA A 15 21.59 21.13 1.19
CA ALA A 15 21.81 20.68 2.56
C ALA A 15 21.96 19.15 2.61
N ILE A 16 21.11 18.41 1.91
CA ILE A 16 21.21 16.94 1.79
C ILE A 16 22.54 16.52 1.14
N GLU A 17 22.92 17.16 0.04
CA GLU A 17 24.20 16.87 -0.65
C GLU A 17 25.41 17.10 0.24
N ARG A 18 25.35 18.10 1.13
CA ARG A 18 26.41 18.35 2.11
C ARG A 18 26.45 17.28 3.19
N LEU A 19 25.29 16.94 3.76
CA LEU A 19 25.18 15.90 4.78
C LEU A 19 25.65 14.54 4.25
N MET A 20 25.39 14.21 2.98
CA MET A 20 25.90 13.00 2.34
C MET A 20 27.43 12.99 2.25
N LYS A 21 28.06 14.13 1.93
CA LYS A 21 29.53 14.25 1.91
C LYS A 21 30.15 14.13 3.30
N GLU A 22 29.46 14.63 4.32
CA GLU A 22 29.92 14.63 5.71
C GLU A 22 29.66 13.28 6.41
N SER A 23 28.70 12.49 5.94
CA SER A 23 28.32 11.20 6.53
C SER A 23 28.11 10.11 5.46
N PRO A 24 29.12 9.25 5.22
CA PRO A 24 29.00 8.11 4.32
C PRO A 24 27.88 7.12 4.71
N GLU A 25 27.59 6.99 6.00
CA GLU A 25 26.49 6.14 6.49
C GLU A 25 25.12 6.67 6.02
N LEU A 26 24.92 7.99 6.04
CA LEU A 26 23.70 8.61 5.53
C LEU A 26 23.56 8.39 4.03
N GLU A 27 24.63 8.60 3.26
CA GLU A 27 24.65 8.33 1.82
C GLU A 27 24.25 6.88 1.52
N HIS A 28 24.85 5.91 2.23
CA HIS A 28 24.52 4.50 2.04
C HIS A 28 23.06 4.18 2.39
N ARG A 29 22.53 4.77 3.47
CA ARG A 29 21.12 4.59 3.85
C ARG A 29 20.16 5.17 2.82
N LEU A 30 20.46 6.36 2.27
CA LEU A 30 19.65 6.98 1.22
C LEU A 30 19.68 6.13 -0.06
N LEU A 31 20.86 5.66 -0.47
CA LEU A 31 20.99 4.78 -1.64
C LEU A 31 20.18 3.48 -1.45
N LYS A 32 20.28 2.84 -0.28
CA LYS A 32 19.51 1.64 0.04
C LYS A 32 18.01 1.90 -0.02
N GLN A 33 17.55 3.04 0.52
CA GLN A 33 16.15 3.43 0.45
C GLN A 33 15.68 3.62 -0.99
N THR A 34 16.46 4.31 -1.83
CA THR A 34 16.14 4.48 -3.25
C THR A 34 16.08 3.14 -4.01
N LEU A 35 16.98 2.20 -3.70
CA LEU A 35 16.96 0.86 -4.30
C LEU A 35 15.71 0.07 -3.87
N ASN A 36 15.32 0.15 -2.60
CA ASN A 36 14.08 -0.46 -2.11
C ASN A 36 12.85 0.11 -2.82
N GLU A 37 12.76 1.45 -2.97
CA GLU A 37 11.67 2.12 -3.69
C GLU A 37 11.61 1.70 -5.17
N LEU A 38 12.76 1.47 -5.81
CA LEU A 38 12.84 0.97 -7.18
C LEU A 38 12.34 -0.47 -7.30
N ASP A 39 12.70 -1.33 -6.34
CA ASP A 39 12.24 -2.72 -6.30
C ASP A 39 10.72 -2.78 -6.06
N GLU A 40 10.19 -1.96 -5.15
CA GLU A 40 8.74 -1.83 -4.91
C GLU A 40 8.00 -1.36 -6.17
N ALA A 41 8.54 -0.36 -6.87
CA ALA A 41 7.95 0.11 -8.13
C ALA A 41 7.92 -1.00 -9.19
N ARG A 42 8.97 -1.83 -9.27
CA ARG A 42 9.03 -2.97 -10.19
C ARG A 42 7.99 -4.03 -9.85
N ASP A 43 7.85 -4.38 -8.58
CA ASP A 43 6.84 -5.33 -8.11
C ASP A 43 5.42 -4.83 -8.37
N TRP A 44 5.21 -3.53 -8.22
CA TRP A 44 3.94 -2.89 -8.54
C TRP A 44 3.64 -2.93 -10.04
N MET A 45 4.62 -2.66 -10.90
CA MET A 45 4.45 -2.81 -12.36
C MET A 45 4.05 -4.23 -12.76
N LEU A 46 4.65 -5.27 -12.16
CA LEU A 46 4.26 -6.66 -12.41
C LEU A 46 2.82 -6.95 -11.96
N THR A 47 2.45 -6.42 -10.79
CA THR A 47 1.07 -6.48 -10.28
C THR A 47 0.09 -5.85 -11.25
N LEU A 48 0.39 -4.67 -11.79
CA LEU A 48 -0.48 -3.97 -12.74
C LEU A 48 -0.54 -4.66 -14.11
N GLY A 49 0.55 -5.26 -14.58
CA GLY A 49 0.63 -5.87 -15.91
C GLY A 49 0.09 -7.29 -16.01
N ARG A 50 0.11 -8.08 -14.92
CA ARG A 50 -0.16 -9.53 -14.99
C ARG A 50 -1.32 -10.02 -14.13
N LYS A 51 -1.67 -9.29 -13.06
CA LYS A 51 -2.72 -9.73 -12.14
C LYS A 51 -4.11 -9.36 -12.65
N THR A 52 -5.07 -10.23 -12.38
CA THR A 52 -6.50 -9.97 -12.60
C THR A 52 -6.98 -8.81 -11.72
N ALA A 53 -8.14 -8.22 -12.05
CA ALA A 53 -8.71 -7.14 -11.25
C ALA A 53 -8.93 -7.53 -9.78
N ALA A 54 -9.32 -8.79 -9.52
CA ALA A 54 -9.49 -9.31 -8.16
C ALA A 54 -8.15 -9.34 -7.40
N GLU A 55 -7.11 -9.85 -8.03
CA GLU A 55 -5.78 -9.96 -7.47
C GLU A 55 -5.13 -8.58 -7.26
N LYS A 56 -5.35 -7.63 -8.15
CA LYS A 56 -4.90 -6.23 -7.98
C LYS A 56 -5.51 -5.59 -6.74
N VAL A 57 -6.83 -5.71 -6.56
CA VAL A 57 -7.52 -5.16 -5.38
C VAL A 57 -7.06 -5.84 -4.08
N ALA A 58 -6.87 -7.17 -4.09
CA ALA A 58 -6.33 -7.88 -2.94
C ALA A 58 -4.88 -7.47 -2.62
N SER A 59 -4.03 -7.32 -3.65
CA SER A 59 -2.65 -6.86 -3.52
C SER A 59 -2.59 -5.44 -2.94
N PHE A 60 -3.49 -4.56 -3.38
CA PHE A 60 -3.61 -3.20 -2.85
C PHE A 60 -3.96 -3.19 -1.36
N LEU A 61 -4.99 -3.94 -0.95
CA LEU A 61 -5.36 -4.01 0.47
C LEU A 61 -4.23 -4.58 1.34
N LEU A 62 -3.50 -5.58 0.82
CA LEU A 62 -2.35 -6.16 1.50
C LEU A 62 -1.21 -5.14 1.64
N MET A 63 -0.94 -4.36 0.59
CA MET A 63 0.04 -3.28 0.62
C MET A 63 -0.33 -2.23 1.68
N ILE A 64 -1.58 -1.80 1.75
CA ILE A 64 -2.03 -0.85 2.78
C ILE A 64 -1.88 -1.47 4.18
N ALA A 65 -2.34 -2.71 4.38
CA ALA A 65 -2.30 -3.37 5.67
C ALA A 65 -0.88 -3.50 6.26
N ARG A 66 0.12 -3.70 5.40
CA ARG A 66 1.52 -3.85 5.79
C ARG A 66 2.24 -2.53 6.06
N ASN A 67 1.74 -1.41 5.52
CA ASN A 67 2.45 -0.13 5.54
C ASN A 67 1.73 0.99 6.31
N ILE A 68 0.43 0.82 6.63
CA ILE A 68 -0.36 1.90 7.25
C ILE A 68 0.04 2.18 8.69
N ASP A 69 0.54 1.18 9.41
CA ASP A 69 1.01 1.33 10.79
C ASP A 69 2.29 0.49 11.00
N PRO A 70 3.47 1.13 11.12
CA PRO A 70 4.73 0.43 11.32
C PRO A 70 4.87 -0.17 12.73
N THR A 71 3.94 0.09 13.65
CA THR A 71 3.93 -0.49 14.99
C THR A 71 3.20 -1.83 15.05
N VAL A 72 2.45 -2.18 13.99
CA VAL A 72 1.72 -3.45 13.92
C VAL A 72 2.70 -4.61 13.79
N ASP A 73 2.46 -5.65 14.60
CA ASP A 73 3.23 -6.90 14.56
C ASP A 73 3.21 -7.49 13.14
N PRO A 74 4.38 -7.69 12.49
CA PRO A 74 4.46 -8.31 11.17
C PRO A 74 3.85 -9.73 11.11
N THR A 75 3.71 -10.39 12.27
CA THR A 75 3.11 -11.71 12.43
C THR A 75 1.62 -11.67 12.73
N ALA A 76 1.02 -10.48 12.77
CA ALA A 76 -0.40 -10.30 12.97
C ALA A 76 -1.19 -11.10 11.91
N LYS A 77 -2.26 -11.74 12.37
CA LYS A 77 -3.13 -12.55 11.49
C LYS A 77 -4.23 -11.73 10.83
N SER A 78 -4.51 -10.54 11.37
CA SER A 78 -5.56 -9.62 10.94
C SER A 78 -5.03 -8.20 11.01
N ALA A 79 -5.63 -7.30 10.23
CA ALA A 79 -5.30 -5.88 10.26
C ALA A 79 -6.58 -5.05 10.16
N THR A 80 -6.66 -3.99 10.95
CA THR A 80 -7.80 -3.05 10.92
C THR A 80 -7.25 -1.65 10.72
N PHE A 81 -7.81 -0.93 9.76
CA PHE A 81 -7.36 0.41 9.42
C PHE A 81 -8.46 1.22 8.73
N ASP A 82 -8.31 2.54 8.78
CA ASP A 82 -9.09 3.44 7.94
C ASP A 82 -8.42 3.59 6.58
N LEU A 83 -9.15 3.29 5.51
CA LEU A 83 -8.71 3.50 4.14
C LEU A 83 -9.09 4.93 3.72
N PRO A 84 -8.12 5.87 3.61
CA PRO A 84 -8.44 7.25 3.35
C PRO A 84 -8.76 7.54 1.87
N LEU A 85 -8.57 6.55 1.01
CA LEU A 85 -8.73 6.63 -0.43
C LEU A 85 -10.17 6.28 -0.85
N THR A 86 -10.71 7.08 -1.77
CA THR A 86 -11.99 6.83 -2.41
C THR A 86 -11.89 5.67 -3.41
N ARG A 87 -13.03 5.17 -3.89
CA ARG A 87 -13.04 4.15 -4.95
C ARG A 87 -12.48 4.67 -6.28
N ALA A 88 -12.58 5.98 -6.52
CA ALA A 88 -11.97 6.64 -7.69
C ALA A 88 -10.44 6.61 -7.57
N ASP A 89 -9.89 7.03 -6.43
CA ASP A 89 -8.44 7.02 -6.20
C ASP A 89 -7.84 5.62 -6.35
N ILE A 90 -8.54 4.60 -5.83
CA ILE A 90 -8.13 3.20 -5.95
C ILE A 90 -8.20 2.72 -7.41
N ALA A 91 -9.24 3.13 -8.14
CA ALA A 91 -9.42 2.77 -9.55
C ALA A 91 -8.30 3.36 -10.41
N ASP A 92 -8.00 4.65 -10.22
CA ASP A 92 -6.91 5.36 -10.90
C ASP A 92 -5.56 4.73 -10.58
N PHE A 93 -5.31 4.41 -9.30
CA PHE A 93 -4.08 3.77 -8.86
C PHE A 93 -3.87 2.36 -9.44
N LEU A 94 -4.96 1.60 -9.66
CA LEU A 94 -4.90 0.21 -10.15
C LEU A 94 -5.09 0.06 -11.66
N GLY A 95 -5.38 1.15 -12.38
CA GLY A 95 -5.79 1.10 -13.79
C GLY A 95 -7.06 0.28 -13.99
N LEU A 96 -8.03 0.45 -13.09
CA LEU A 96 -9.34 -0.22 -13.11
C LEU A 96 -10.46 0.82 -13.21
N THR A 97 -11.70 0.36 -13.38
CA THR A 97 -12.88 1.23 -13.24
C THR A 97 -13.39 1.23 -11.79
N ILE A 98 -14.08 2.30 -11.39
CA ILE A 98 -14.69 2.45 -10.05
C ILE A 98 -15.65 1.28 -9.75
N GLU A 99 -16.44 0.86 -10.75
CA GLU A 99 -17.38 -0.26 -10.66
C GLU A 99 -16.63 -1.58 -10.46
N THR A 100 -15.48 -1.75 -11.12
CA THR A 100 -14.65 -2.94 -10.99
C THR A 100 -14.08 -3.03 -9.58
N VAL A 101 -13.51 -1.95 -9.04
CA VAL A 101 -13.02 -1.88 -7.65
C VAL A 101 -14.14 -2.21 -6.66
N SER A 102 -15.30 -1.56 -6.82
CA SER A 102 -16.48 -1.78 -5.95
C SER A 102 -16.96 -3.23 -5.98
N ARG A 103 -16.97 -3.86 -7.17
CA ARG A 103 -17.33 -5.27 -7.34
C ARG A 103 -16.34 -6.21 -6.64
N GLN A 104 -15.03 -5.97 -6.77
CA GLN A 104 -14.03 -6.85 -6.14
C GLN A 104 -14.04 -6.74 -4.62
N LEU A 105 -14.22 -5.54 -4.08
CA LEU A 105 -14.36 -5.35 -2.63
C LEU A 105 -15.61 -6.02 -2.08
N THR A 106 -16.73 -5.94 -2.82
CA THR A 106 -17.96 -6.64 -2.45
C THR A 106 -17.74 -8.15 -2.42
N ARG A 107 -17.01 -8.71 -3.41
CA ARG A 107 -16.65 -10.14 -3.43
C ARG A 107 -15.78 -10.54 -2.24
N LEU A 108 -14.72 -9.78 -1.94
CA LEU A 108 -13.86 -10.06 -0.78
C LEU A 108 -14.65 -10.02 0.54
N ARG A 109 -15.64 -9.12 0.65
CA ARG A 109 -16.55 -9.05 1.79
C ARG A 109 -17.49 -10.26 1.86
N MET A 110 -18.11 -10.65 0.75
CA MET A 110 -18.99 -11.82 0.69
C MET A 110 -18.24 -13.11 1.00
N ASP A 111 -16.98 -13.20 0.57
CA ASP A 111 -16.10 -14.33 0.87
C ASP A 111 -15.58 -14.30 2.32
N GLY A 112 -15.92 -13.27 3.11
CA GLY A 112 -15.49 -13.12 4.50
C GLY A 112 -13.98 -12.93 4.67
N VAL A 113 -13.30 -12.38 3.66
CA VAL A 113 -11.87 -12.04 3.72
C VAL A 113 -11.68 -10.67 4.38
N ILE A 114 -12.63 -9.77 4.16
CA ILE A 114 -12.65 -8.43 4.73
C ILE A 114 -14.02 -8.09 5.31
N ARG A 115 -14.04 -7.16 6.27
CA ARG A 115 -15.23 -6.44 6.74
C ARG A 115 -15.05 -4.95 6.48
N ILE A 116 -16.15 -4.28 6.12
CA ILE A 116 -16.20 -2.84 5.88
C ILE A 116 -17.33 -2.31 6.74
N GLU A 117 -17.01 -1.49 7.74
CA GLU A 117 -17.99 -0.99 8.71
C GLU A 117 -18.56 0.36 8.25
N ASN A 118 -17.70 1.35 7.99
CA ASN A 118 -18.13 2.75 7.76
C ASN A 118 -17.61 3.38 6.45
N ASN A 119 -17.67 2.65 5.33
CA ASN A 119 -17.12 3.03 4.01
C ASN A 119 -15.59 3.24 3.94
N ARG A 120 -14.93 3.63 5.04
CA ARG A 120 -13.49 3.85 5.17
C ARG A 120 -12.85 2.86 6.16
N HIS A 121 -13.56 2.48 7.23
CA HIS A 121 -13.04 1.52 8.20
C HIS A 121 -13.10 0.10 7.65
N LEU A 122 -11.93 -0.52 7.47
CA LEU A 122 -11.75 -1.84 6.87
C LEU A 122 -11.00 -2.75 7.84
N THR A 123 -11.52 -3.96 8.02
CA THR A 123 -10.85 -5.03 8.74
C THR A 123 -10.54 -6.17 7.76
N ILE A 124 -9.29 -6.62 7.74
CA ILE A 124 -8.84 -7.85 7.09
C ILE A 124 -8.88 -8.94 8.15
N ASP A 125 -9.82 -9.87 8.02
CA ASP A 125 -10.02 -10.93 9.02
C ASP A 125 -8.89 -11.98 8.96
N SER A 126 -8.26 -12.15 7.80
CA SER A 126 -7.11 -13.04 7.63
C SER A 126 -6.17 -12.55 6.54
N LEU A 127 -4.99 -12.09 6.95
CA LEU A 127 -3.93 -11.65 6.04
C LEU A 127 -3.50 -12.79 5.09
N SER A 128 -3.38 -14.01 5.60
CA SER A 128 -3.04 -15.18 4.78
C SER A 128 -4.12 -15.51 3.73
N ARG A 129 -5.40 -15.30 4.04
CA ARG A 129 -6.48 -15.47 3.05
C ARG A 129 -6.41 -14.38 1.99
N LEU A 130 -6.13 -13.14 2.38
CA LEU A 130 -5.98 -12.03 1.45
C LEU A 130 -4.74 -12.20 0.54
N GLU A 131 -3.63 -12.69 1.08
CA GLU A 131 -2.41 -13.02 0.34
C GLU A 131 -2.70 -14.03 -0.79
N ARG A 132 -3.42 -15.12 -0.50
CA ARG A 132 -3.84 -16.07 -1.54
C ARG A 132 -4.73 -15.43 -2.61
N ARG A 133 -5.54 -14.44 -2.24
CA ARG A 133 -6.37 -13.69 -3.21
C ARG A 133 -5.55 -12.69 -4.02
N SER A 134 -4.32 -12.39 -3.63
CA SER A 134 -3.40 -11.52 -4.36
C SER A 134 -2.67 -12.23 -5.50
N GLY A 135 -2.88 -13.53 -5.70
CA GLY A 135 -2.18 -14.34 -6.72
C GLY A 135 -0.77 -14.77 -6.28
N ALA A 136 -0.55 -14.86 -4.97
CA ALA A 136 0.66 -15.39 -4.33
C ALA A 136 0.43 -16.84 -3.84
#